data_AF-A0A7R9ZNQ4-F1
#
_entry.id   AF-A0A7R9ZNQ4-F1
#
_cell.length_a   1.000
_cell.length_b   1.000
_cell.length_c   1.000
_cell.angle_alpha   90.00
_cell.angle_beta   90.00
_cell.angle_gamma   90.00
#
_symmetry.space_group_name_H-M   'P 1'
#
loop_
_entity.id
_entity.type
_entity.pdbx_description
1 polymer ?
#
loop_
_entity_poly.entity_id
_entity_poly.type
_entity_poly.pdbx_seq_one_letter_code
_entity_poly.pdbx_strand_id
1 'polypeptide(L)'
;SCTHTSSSTLPFPCLSILSCLETVLKSGNLSQYPETVTKITAIFAVLSDTMKRVQSILQQQHQRNDLSKFVQQLQQQEKEKLQYTAAYHLERIRQQNHDGNGDSIADVYTKNVQSLKQKLAVCVERINEILEELRCEMMED
;
A
#
# COMPACT_ATOMS: atom_id res chain seq x y z
N SER A 1 26.11 18.53 -19.54
CA SER A 1 24.67 18.22 -19.53
C SER A 1 24.46 16.74 -19.66
N CYS A 2 24.14 16.04 -18.57
CA CYS A 2 23.60 14.68 -18.62
C CYS A 2 22.47 14.61 -17.59
N THR A 3 21.25 14.74 -18.10
CA THR A 3 19.99 14.49 -17.41
C THR A 3 19.74 12.98 -17.41
N HIS A 4 19.79 12.33 -16.25
CA HIS A 4 19.19 11.01 -16.06
C HIS A 4 17.95 11.15 -15.18
N THR A 5 16.85 11.44 -15.86
CA THR A 5 15.50 11.09 -15.42
C THR A 5 15.34 9.58 -15.57
N SER A 6 15.24 8.87 -14.46
CA SER A 6 14.63 7.53 -14.40
C SER A 6 14.10 7.33 -12.98
N SER A 7 12.96 7.95 -12.72
CA SER A 7 12.11 7.59 -11.59
C SER A 7 11.46 6.25 -11.93
N SER A 8 12.22 5.17 -11.76
CA SER A 8 11.71 3.80 -11.81
C SER A 8 11.02 3.52 -10.48
N THR A 9 9.78 4.00 -10.35
CA THR A 9 8.88 3.57 -9.28
C THR A 9 8.58 2.10 -9.54
N LEU A 10 9.27 1.21 -8.83
CA LEU A 10 8.99 -0.22 -8.90
C LEU A 10 7.50 -0.44 -8.59
N PRO A 11 6.77 -1.25 -9.39
CA PRO A 11 5.37 -1.52 -9.13
C PRO A 11 5.30 -2.44 -7.91
N PHE A 12 5.27 -1.84 -6.71
CA PHE A 12 4.97 -2.57 -5.49
C PHE A 12 3.60 -3.23 -5.66
N PRO A 13 3.41 -4.50 -5.25
CA PRO A 13 2.13 -5.19 -5.40
C PRO A 13 0.96 -4.40 -4.82
N CYS A 14 1.17 -3.62 -3.74
CA CYS A 14 0.13 -2.76 -3.18
C CYS A 14 -0.39 -1.65 -4.12
N LEU A 15 0.34 -1.25 -5.17
CA LEU A 15 -0.16 -0.33 -6.20
C LEU A 15 -1.14 -1.01 -7.16
N SER A 16 -0.93 -2.30 -7.48
CA SER A 16 -1.85 -3.06 -8.33
C SER A 16 -3.14 -3.48 -7.60
N ILE A 17 -3.10 -3.54 -6.26
CA ILE A 17 -4.29 -3.75 -5.41
C ILE A 17 -5.31 -2.63 -5.64
N LEU A 18 -4.84 -1.38 -5.54
CA LEU A 18 -5.69 -0.21 -5.67
C LEU A 18 -6.30 -0.11 -7.07
N SER A 19 -5.52 -0.32 -8.13
CA SER A 19 -6.04 -0.19 -9.49
C SER A 19 -7.03 -1.29 -9.87
N CYS A 20 -6.80 -2.54 -9.47
CA CYS A 20 -7.71 -3.65 -9.78
C CYS A 20 -9.02 -3.52 -8.99
N LEU A 21 -8.96 -3.18 -7.71
CA LEU A 21 -10.16 -3.01 -6.88
C LEU A 21 -10.94 -1.75 -7.26
N GLU A 22 -10.27 -0.65 -7.62
CA GLU A 22 -10.94 0.54 -8.12
C GLU A 22 -11.68 0.26 -9.45
N THR A 23 -11.12 -0.62 -10.29
CA THR A 23 -11.79 -1.08 -11.52
C THR A 23 -13.06 -1.87 -11.22
N VAL A 24 -13.00 -2.81 -10.25
CA VAL A 24 -14.17 -3.58 -9.81
C VAL A 24 -15.24 -2.65 -9.21
N LEU A 25 -14.85 -1.70 -8.36
CA LEU A 25 -15.77 -0.73 -7.75
C LEU A 25 -16.38 0.26 -8.76
N LYS A 26 -15.64 0.63 -9.81
CA LYS A 26 -16.16 1.47 -10.91
C LYS A 26 -17.10 0.69 -11.83
N SER A 27 -16.85 -0.60 -12.03
CA SER A 27 -17.68 -1.45 -12.89
C SER A 27 -19.05 -1.79 -12.26
N GLY A 28 -19.21 -1.61 -10.95
CA GLY A 28 -20.41 -2.04 -10.21
C GLY A 28 -20.59 -3.56 -10.11
N ASN A 29 -19.72 -4.34 -10.76
CA ASN A 29 -19.78 -5.79 -10.76
C ASN A 29 -18.97 -6.38 -9.60
N LEU A 30 -19.61 -6.49 -8.44
CA LEU A 30 -19.00 -7.04 -7.23
C LEU A 30 -18.75 -8.56 -7.29
N SER A 31 -19.19 -9.27 -8.33
CA SER A 31 -19.03 -10.73 -8.41
C SER A 31 -17.57 -11.17 -8.47
N GLN A 32 -16.69 -10.32 -9.02
CA GLN A 32 -15.24 -10.57 -9.13
C GLN A 32 -14.44 -10.03 -7.94
N TYR A 33 -15.09 -9.30 -7.02
CA TYR A 33 -14.43 -8.68 -5.87
C TYR A 33 -13.78 -9.71 -4.94
N PRO A 34 -14.46 -10.77 -4.47
CA PRO A 34 -13.86 -11.73 -3.53
C PRO A 34 -12.67 -12.48 -4.13
N GLU A 35 -12.75 -12.86 -5.41
CA GLU A 35 -11.67 -13.55 -6.11
C GLU A 35 -10.44 -12.65 -6.27
N THR A 36 -10.66 -11.38 -6.65
CA THR A 36 -9.60 -10.38 -6.81
C THR A 36 -8.90 -10.12 -5.48
N VAL A 37 -9.65 -9.91 -4.40
CA VAL A 37 -9.10 -9.73 -3.04
C VAL A 37 -8.29 -10.95 -2.62
N THR A 38 -8.82 -12.17 -2.83
CA THR A 38 -8.14 -13.41 -2.44
C THR A 38 -6.79 -13.58 -3.14
N LYS A 39 -6.76 -13.39 -4.48
CA LYS A 39 -5.52 -13.48 -5.28
C LYS A 39 -4.46 -12.49 -4.78
N ILE A 40 -4.89 -11.25 -4.55
CA ILE A 40 -4.04 -10.17 -4.06
C ILE A 40 -3.49 -10.50 -2.66
N THR A 41 -4.34 -10.93 -1.74
CA THR A 41 -3.94 -11.28 -0.36
C THR A 41 -2.93 -12.42 -0.36
N ALA A 42 -3.09 -13.41 -1.26
CA ALA A 42 -2.12 -14.49 -1.41
C ALA A 42 -0.75 -13.98 -1.89
N ILE A 43 -0.72 -13.10 -2.89
CA ILE A 43 0.53 -12.46 -3.37
C ILE A 43 1.19 -11.69 -2.22
N PHE A 44 0.40 -10.95 -1.44
CA PHE A 44 0.92 -10.20 -0.30
C PHE A 44 1.51 -11.09 0.80
N ALA A 45 0.87 -12.23 1.10
CA ALA A 45 1.38 -13.18 2.07
C ALA A 45 2.78 -13.71 1.66
N VAL A 46 2.94 -14.09 0.39
CA VAL A 46 4.23 -14.56 -0.16
C VAL A 46 5.29 -13.46 -0.11
N LEU A 47 4.94 -12.21 -0.45
CA LEU A 47 5.87 -11.09 -0.37
C LEU A 47 6.27 -10.80 1.08
N SER A 48 5.31 -10.76 2.00
CA SER A 48 5.54 -10.52 3.43
C SER A 48 6.50 -11.57 4.02
N ASP A 49 6.31 -12.85 3.69
CA ASP A 49 7.20 -13.91 4.16
C ASP A 49 8.59 -13.82 3.53
N THR A 50 8.70 -13.35 2.29
CA THR A 50 9.99 -13.06 1.66
C THR A 50 10.71 -11.93 2.38
N MET A 51 10.00 -10.86 2.72
CA MET A 51 10.58 -9.75 3.49
C MET A 51 11.03 -10.17 4.89
N LYS A 52 10.28 -11.04 5.58
CA LYS A 52 10.71 -11.60 6.87
C LYS A 52 11.98 -12.44 6.74
N ARG A 53 12.12 -13.22 5.66
CA ARG A 53 13.34 -13.98 5.38
C ARG A 53 14.54 -13.06 5.16
N VAL A 54 14.37 -12.00 4.35
CA VAL A 54 15.41 -10.99 4.14
C VAL A 54 15.83 -10.36 5.46
N GLN A 55 14.86 -9.95 6.29
CA GLN A 55 15.13 -9.41 7.62
C GLN A 55 15.94 -10.38 8.49
N SER A 56 15.56 -11.66 8.51
CA SER A 56 16.26 -12.70 9.28
C SER A 56 17.70 -12.89 8.79
N ILE A 57 17.93 -12.87 7.47
CA ILE A 57 19.27 -13.00 6.87
C ILE A 57 20.15 -11.82 7.27
N LEU A 58 19.64 -10.59 7.15
CA LEU A 58 20.37 -9.38 7.53
C LEU A 58 20.81 -9.41 9.00
N GLN A 59 19.91 -9.80 9.91
CA GLN A 59 20.20 -9.88 11.34
C GLN A 59 21.17 -11.02 11.68
N GLN A 60 20.88 -12.24 11.21
CA GLN A 60 21.53 -13.44 11.71
C GLN A 60 22.84 -13.76 10.98
N GLN A 61 22.92 -13.46 9.68
CA GLN A 61 24.07 -13.83 8.85
C GLN A 61 25.02 -12.65 8.65
N HIS A 62 24.49 -11.44 8.49
CA HIS A 62 25.28 -10.24 8.20
C HIS A 62 25.44 -9.29 9.39
N GLN A 63 24.72 -9.52 10.50
CA GLN A 63 24.73 -8.67 11.69
C GLN A 63 24.31 -7.21 11.41
N ARG A 64 23.59 -6.99 10.30
CA ARG A 64 23.10 -5.68 9.84
C ARG A 64 21.75 -5.34 10.43
N ASN A 65 21.77 -5.01 11.72
CA ASN A 65 20.59 -4.60 12.48
C ASN A 65 20.04 -3.24 12.04
N ASP A 66 20.91 -2.37 11.53
CA ASP A 66 20.61 -1.13 10.80
C ASP A 66 19.69 -1.41 9.59
N LEU A 67 20.14 -2.21 8.61
CA LEU A 67 19.34 -2.55 7.42
C LEU A 67 18.06 -3.31 7.77
N SER A 68 18.13 -4.19 8.78
CA SER A 68 16.95 -4.90 9.26
C SER A 68 15.86 -3.97 9.80
N LYS A 69 16.20 -2.82 10.39
CA LYS A 69 15.20 -1.88 10.91
C LYS A 69 14.42 -1.24 9.76
N PHE A 70 15.10 -0.87 8.68
CA PHE A 70 14.43 -0.34 7.49
C PHE A 70 13.48 -1.37 6.86
N VAL A 71 13.89 -2.65 6.77
CA VAL A 71 13.01 -3.73 6.30
C VAL A 71 11.77 -3.88 7.19
N GLN A 72 11.91 -3.77 8.51
CA GLN A 72 10.78 -3.82 9.45
C GLN A 72 9.84 -2.60 9.30
N GLN A 73 10.39 -1.40 9.15
CA GLN A 73 9.62 -0.18 8.92
C GLN A 73 8.84 -0.26 7.60
N LEU A 74 9.47 -0.79 6.55
CA LEU A 74 8.84 -1.01 5.25
C LEU A 74 7.64 -1.95 5.36
N GLN A 75 7.79 -3.09 6.07
CA GLN A 75 6.67 -4.00 6.33
C GLN A 75 5.53 -3.35 7.11
N GLN A 76 5.85 -2.48 8.08
CA GLN A 76 4.85 -1.76 8.85
C GLN A 76 4.06 -0.77 7.97
N GLN A 77 4.74 -0.03 7.09
CA GLN A 77 4.07 0.85 6.13
C GLN A 77 3.23 0.07 5.11
N GLU A 78 3.69 -1.07 4.63
CA GLU A 78 2.88 -1.93 3.74
C GLU A 78 1.59 -2.42 4.43
N LYS A 79 1.67 -2.77 5.71
CA LYS A 79 0.49 -3.15 6.51
C LYS A 79 -0.49 -1.98 6.68
N GLU A 80 0.01 -0.79 7.00
CA GLU A 80 -0.82 0.42 7.12
C GLU A 80 -1.50 0.76 5.79
N LYS A 81 -0.78 0.67 4.68
CA LYS A 81 -1.33 0.86 3.33
C LYS A 81 -2.50 -0.08 3.07
N LEU A 82 -2.35 -1.38 3.37
CA LEU A 82 -3.45 -2.35 3.23
C LEU A 82 -4.67 -2.00 4.07
N GLN A 83 -4.46 -1.57 5.32
CA GLN A 83 -5.56 -1.17 6.22
C GLN A 83 -6.30 0.05 5.66
N TYR A 84 -5.58 1.08 5.20
CA TYR A 84 -6.19 2.25 4.58
C TYR A 84 -6.89 1.91 3.26
N THR A 85 -6.34 1.00 2.45
CA THR A 85 -6.99 0.51 1.23
C THR A 85 -8.30 -0.20 1.54
N ALA A 86 -8.34 -1.07 2.55
CA ALA A 86 -9.56 -1.76 2.96
C ALA A 86 -10.62 -0.76 3.48
N ALA A 87 -10.22 0.17 4.34
CA ALA A 87 -11.11 1.23 4.84
C ALA A 87 -11.64 2.12 3.70
N TYR A 88 -10.78 2.48 2.74
CA TYR A 88 -11.15 3.27 1.57
C TYR A 88 -12.21 2.56 0.74
N HIS A 89 -12.04 1.26 0.49
CA HIS A 89 -13.03 0.48 -0.26
C HIS A 89 -14.37 0.39 0.47
N LEU A 90 -14.36 0.16 1.78
CA LEU A 90 -15.60 0.11 2.57
C LEU A 90 -16.36 1.45 2.52
N GLU A 91 -15.66 2.57 2.67
CA GLU A 91 -16.27 3.90 2.58
C GLU A 91 -16.80 4.19 1.17
N ARG A 92 -16.11 3.74 0.11
CA ARG A 92 -16.59 3.86 -1.27
C ARG A 92 -17.86 3.05 -1.53
N ILE A 93 -17.92 1.82 -1.02
CA ILE A 93 -19.12 0.97 -1.14
C ILE A 93 -20.29 1.61 -0.37
N ARG A 94 -20.03 2.12 0.84
CA ARG A 94 -21.03 2.85 1.65
C ARG A 94 -21.55 4.09 0.91
N GLN A 95 -20.66 4.86 0.30
CA GLN A 95 -21.01 6.03 -0.50
C GLN A 95 -21.88 5.65 -1.71
N GLN A 96 -21.57 4.56 -2.40
CA GLN A 96 -22.32 4.09 -3.58
C GLN A 96 -23.71 3.53 -3.21
N ASN A 97 -23.84 2.87 -2.06
CA ASN A 97 -25.09 2.25 -1.60
C ASN A 97 -25.95 3.20 -0.74
N HIS A 98 -25.55 4.46 -0.58
CA HIS A 98 -26.35 5.44 0.15
C HIS A 98 -27.39 6.06 -0.77
N ASP A 99 -28.65 5.72 -0.55
CA ASP A 99 -29.82 6.25 -1.27
C ASP A 99 -30.08 7.72 -0.90
N GLY A 100 -29.23 8.65 -1.36
CA GLY A 100 -29.48 10.09 -1.59
C GLY A 100 -30.25 10.99 -0.61
N ASN A 101 -30.78 10.51 0.52
CA ASN A 101 -31.89 11.15 1.23
C ASN A 101 -31.45 12.05 2.39
N GLY A 102 -30.16 12.40 2.47
CA GLY A 102 -29.61 13.27 3.51
C GLY A 102 -28.24 13.82 3.14
N ASP A 103 -28.21 15.06 2.65
CA ASP A 103 -27.00 15.79 2.23
C ASP A 103 -25.87 15.72 3.27
N SER A 104 -26.21 15.77 4.57
CA SER A 104 -25.22 15.76 5.65
C SER A 104 -24.43 14.45 5.77
N ILE A 105 -25.01 13.29 5.39
CA ILE A 105 -24.33 11.99 5.46
C ILE A 105 -23.43 11.78 4.23
N ALA A 106 -23.87 12.23 3.06
CA ALA A 106 -23.08 12.19 1.83
C ALA A 106 -21.77 13.01 1.96
N ASP A 107 -21.83 14.16 2.64
CA ASP A 107 -20.66 14.98 2.94
C ASP A 107 -19.65 14.28 3.86
N VAL A 108 -20.14 13.50 4.84
CA VAL A 108 -19.28 12.73 5.75
C VAL A 108 -18.54 11.63 5.00
N TYR A 109 -19.22 10.86 4.14
CA TYR A 109 -18.56 9.84 3.33
C TYR A 109 -17.53 10.46 2.38
N THR A 110 -17.84 11.59 1.77
CA THR A 110 -16.91 12.30 0.88
C THR A 110 -15.63 12.74 1.62
N LYS A 111 -15.78 13.30 2.83
CA LYS A 111 -14.64 13.67 3.70
C LYS A 111 -13.82 12.45 4.13
N ASN A 112 -14.47 11.34 4.48
CA ASN A 112 -13.78 10.11 4.87
C ASN A 112 -12.96 9.53 3.70
N VAL A 113 -13.56 9.46 2.51
CA VAL A 113 -12.90 8.99 1.29
C VAL A 113 -11.68 9.87 0.95
N GLN A 114 -11.82 11.20 1.06
CA GLN A 114 -10.69 12.12 0.86
C GLN A 114 -9.59 11.94 1.90
N SER A 115 -9.95 11.82 3.19
CA SER A 115 -8.97 11.59 4.26
C SER A 115 -8.19 10.29 4.06
N LEU A 116 -8.87 9.21 3.68
CA LEU A 116 -8.24 7.92 3.42
C LEU A 116 -7.32 7.98 2.20
N LYS A 117 -7.71 8.72 1.15
CA LYS A 117 -6.85 8.97 -0.02
C LYS A 117 -5.57 9.71 0.37
N GLN A 118 -5.66 10.72 1.24
CA GLN A 118 -4.49 11.44 1.73
C GLN A 118 -3.57 10.53 2.57
N LYS A 119 -4.15 9.72 3.47
CA LYS A 119 -3.38 8.75 4.26
C LYS A 119 -2.65 7.72 3.38
N LEU A 120 -3.30 7.26 2.32
CA LEU A 120 -2.67 6.38 1.32
C LEU A 120 -1.50 7.06 0.61
N ALA A 121 -1.62 8.32 0.23
CA ALA A 121 -0.54 9.08 -0.40
C ALA A 121 0.67 9.23 0.54
N VAL A 122 0.43 9.65 1.79
CA VAL A 122 1.48 9.77 2.82
C VAL A 122 2.17 8.42 3.07
N CYS A 123 1.42 7.32 3.07
CA CYS A 123 2.00 6.00 3.26
C CYS A 123 2.92 5.60 2.08
N VAL A 124 2.55 5.97 0.84
CA VAL A 124 3.41 5.76 -0.33
C VAL A 124 4.68 6.62 -0.24
N GLU A 125 4.57 7.87 0.17
CA GLU A 125 5.73 8.76 0.37
C GLU A 125 6.71 8.16 1.39
N ARG A 126 6.21 7.73 2.55
CA ARG A 126 7.03 7.07 3.59
C ARG A 126 7.70 5.79 3.11
N ILE A 127 6.99 4.96 2.33
CA ILE A 127 7.58 3.77 1.72
C ILE A 127 8.77 4.16 0.84
N ASN A 128 8.63 5.19 0.01
CA ASN A 128 9.71 5.65 -0.86
C ASN A 128 10.89 6.23 -0.06
N GLU A 129 10.63 6.98 1.01
CA GLU A 129 11.66 7.50 1.92
C GLU A 129 12.47 6.37 2.56
N ILE A 130 11.81 5.37 3.14
CA ILE A 130 12.46 4.21 3.78
C ILE A 130 13.32 3.44 2.75
N LEU A 131 12.85 3.30 1.52
CA LEU A 131 13.60 2.61 0.46
C LEU A 131 14.86 3.38 0.04
N GLU A 132 14.77 4.71 -0.02
CA GLU A 132 15.93 5.54 -0.33
C GLU A 132 16.93 5.54 0.83
N GLU A 133 16.47 5.62 2.08
CA GLU A 133 17.33 5.48 3.26
C GLU A 133 18.03 4.12 3.31
N LEU A 134 17.29 3.03 3.06
CA LEU A 134 17.86 1.68 2.96
C LEU A 134 18.92 1.62 1.86
N ARG A 135 18.67 2.25 0.71
CA ARG A 135 19.59 2.27 -0.41
C ARG A 135 20.87 3.05 -0.09
N CYS A 136 20.75 4.19 0.60
CA CYS A 136 21.89 4.97 1.08
C CYS A 136 22.75 4.15 2.06
N GLU A 137 22.12 3.53 3.06
CA GLU A 137 22.82 2.73 4.08
C GLU A 137 23.56 1.53 3.45
N MET A 138 23.01 0.93 2.39
CA MET A 138 23.68 -0.14 1.64
C MET A 138 24.90 0.32 0.83
N MET A 139 25.06 1.62 0.59
CA MET A 139 26.19 2.20 -0.16
C MET A 139 27.26 2.82 0.73
N GLU A 140 27.02 2.91 2.05
CA GLU A 140 27.98 3.46 3.02
C GLU A 140 29.02 2.40 3.52
N ASP A 141 29.04 1.22 2.90
CA ASP A 141 30.05 0.15 3.08
C ASP A 141 31.05 0.05 1.93
#